data_AF-K1ZHM4-F1
#
_entry.id   AF-K1ZHM4-F1
#
_cell.length_a   1.000
_cell.length_b   1.000
_cell.length_c   1.000
_cell.angle_alpha   90.00
_cell.angle_beta   90.00
_cell.angle_gamma   90.00
#
_symmetry.space_group_name_H-M   'P 1'
#
loop_
_entity.id
_entity.type
_entity.pdbx_description
1 polymer ?
#
loop_
_entity_poly.entity_id
_entity_poly.type
_entity_poly.pdbx_seq_one_letter_code
_entity_poly.pdbx_strand_id
1 'polypeptide(L)'
;MAIGVGAVAGALVGGYIGKSMDSSDKINSYQAMNNPTNHPTYWKNTKTGAVYKVTPTSGMMTVNGNPNCREYIAKSTMNGKKQKTHGIACRQSDGTWQTVKAMPVHS
;
A
#
# COMPACT_ATOMS: atom_id res chain seq x y z
N MET A 1 11.43 -14.05 15.10
CA MET A 1 11.42 -12.61 15.42
C MET A 1 9.97 -12.18 15.58
N ALA A 2 9.54 -11.85 16.80
CA ALA A 2 8.18 -11.40 17.05
C ALA A 2 8.10 -9.90 16.77
N ILE A 3 7.40 -9.49 15.71
CA ILE A 3 6.93 -8.11 15.59
C ILE A 3 5.59 -8.06 16.32
N GLY A 4 5.65 -8.12 17.64
CA GLY A 4 4.54 -7.68 18.48
C GLY A 4 4.67 -6.18 18.65
N VAL A 5 3.95 -5.38 17.85
CA VAL A 5 3.60 -4.00 18.20
C VAL A 5 2.26 -3.69 17.54
N GLY A 6 1.35 -3.17 18.36
CA GLY A 6 -0.07 -3.04 18.11
C GLY A 6 -0.44 -2.32 16.81
N ALA A 7 -1.67 -2.57 16.40
CA ALA A 7 -2.42 -1.59 15.63
C ALA A 7 -2.34 -0.25 16.40
N VAL A 8 -1.50 0.66 15.93
CA VAL A 8 -1.73 2.08 16.17
C VAL A 8 -2.95 2.43 15.32
N ALA A 9 -4.13 2.12 15.83
CA ALA A 9 -5.32 2.84 15.47
C ALA A 9 -5.23 4.21 16.15
N GLY A 10 -5.25 5.29 15.36
CA GLY A 10 -5.23 6.67 15.84
C GLY A 10 -3.81 7.24 15.88
N ALA A 11 -3.39 8.14 15.01
CA ALA A 11 -4.12 9.19 14.31
C ALA A 11 -3.55 9.38 12.89
N LEU A 12 -4.38 9.83 11.95
CA LEU A 12 -3.95 10.47 10.69
C LEU A 12 -3.33 9.65 9.54
N VAL A 13 -3.37 8.31 9.51
CA VAL A 13 -2.98 7.59 8.26
C VAL A 13 -4.12 7.57 7.21
N GLY A 14 -5.14 8.40 7.39
CA GLY A 14 -6.03 8.83 6.32
C GLY A 14 -5.49 10.01 5.50
N GLY A 15 -4.39 10.66 5.92
CA GLY A 15 -4.06 12.02 5.47
C GLY A 15 -3.45 12.18 4.09
N TYR A 16 -2.69 11.21 3.58
CA TYR A 16 -1.87 11.44 2.36
C TYR A 16 -2.04 10.42 1.25
N ILE A 17 -2.55 9.22 1.54
CA ILE A 17 -2.82 8.19 0.53
C ILE A 17 -4.30 7.78 0.57
N GLY A 18 -4.95 7.74 1.75
CA GLY A 18 -6.35 7.32 1.87
C GLY A 18 -7.41 8.33 1.40
N LYS A 19 -7.26 9.63 1.73
CA LYS A 19 -8.28 10.66 1.41
C LYS A 19 -8.23 11.16 -0.04
N SER A 20 -7.11 10.92 -0.75
CA SER A 20 -6.88 11.36 -2.13
C SER A 20 -6.83 10.21 -3.14
N MET A 21 -6.99 8.95 -2.69
CA MET A 21 -7.15 7.82 -3.60
C MET A 21 -8.59 7.74 -4.06
N ASP A 22 -8.82 8.12 -5.30
CA ASP A 22 -10.08 7.87 -6.00
C ASP A 22 -10.27 6.36 -6.23
N SER A 23 -11.47 5.94 -6.64
CA SER A 23 -11.76 4.53 -6.94
C SER A 23 -10.75 3.91 -7.93
N SER A 24 -10.27 4.69 -8.92
CA SER A 24 -9.24 4.25 -9.86
C SER A 24 -7.91 3.93 -9.19
N ASP A 25 -7.47 4.75 -8.23
CA ASP A 25 -6.22 4.51 -7.52
C ASP A 25 -6.31 3.24 -6.65
N LYS A 26 -7.48 3.00 -6.05
CA LYS A 26 -7.74 1.78 -5.26
C LYS A 26 -7.64 0.54 -6.14
N ILE A 27 -8.27 0.55 -7.31
CA ILE A 27 -8.21 -0.55 -8.27
C ILE A 27 -6.76 -0.80 -8.72
N ASN A 28 -6.02 0.25 -9.09
CA ASN A 28 -4.62 0.13 -9.51
C ASN A 28 -3.73 -0.42 -8.39
N SER A 29 -3.98 -0.04 -7.14
CA SER A 29 -3.26 -0.56 -5.98
C SER A 29 -3.55 -2.04 -5.75
N TYR A 30 -4.80 -2.48 -5.91
CA TYR A 30 -5.16 -3.90 -5.83
C TYR A 30 -4.51 -4.71 -6.95
N GLN A 31 -4.51 -4.18 -8.18
CA GLN A 31 -3.82 -4.82 -9.29
C GLN A 31 -2.30 -4.91 -9.04
N ALA A 32 -1.70 -3.89 -8.43
CA ALA A 32 -0.28 -3.91 -8.10
C ALA A 32 0.10 -5.05 -7.15
N MET A 33 -0.79 -5.44 -6.23
CA MET A 33 -0.55 -6.55 -5.32
C MET A 33 -0.64 -7.93 -6.00
N ASN A 34 -1.30 -8.01 -7.15
CA ASN A 34 -1.36 -9.23 -7.96
C ASN A 34 -0.09 -9.44 -8.80
N ASN A 35 0.78 -8.42 -8.92
CA ASN A 35 2.04 -8.57 -9.62
C ASN A 35 3.06 -9.42 -8.84
N PRO A 36 4.04 -10.02 -9.53
CA PRO A 36 5.14 -10.72 -8.87
C PRO A 36 5.93 -9.81 -7.93
N THR A 37 6.65 -10.42 -6.99
CA THR A 37 7.54 -9.67 -6.09
C THR A 37 8.58 -8.90 -6.90
N ASN A 38 8.85 -7.65 -6.52
CA ASN A 38 9.72 -6.69 -7.20
C ASN A 38 9.23 -6.21 -8.59
N HIS A 39 7.99 -6.50 -8.97
CA HIS A 39 7.37 -5.93 -10.18
C HIS A 39 6.51 -4.71 -9.84
N PRO A 40 6.99 -3.49 -10.11
CA PRO A 40 6.24 -2.28 -9.80
C PRO A 40 5.07 -2.05 -10.77
N THR A 41 3.94 -1.60 -10.24
CA THR A 41 2.87 -0.95 -11.02
C THR A 41 3.00 0.55 -10.88
N TYR A 42 2.86 1.25 -12.00
CA TYR A 42 2.90 2.70 -12.06
C TYR A 42 1.64 3.22 -12.74
N TRP A 43 1.03 4.25 -12.17
CA TRP A 43 -0.06 4.97 -12.80
C TRP A 43 -0.04 6.44 -12.42
N LYS A 44 -0.64 7.27 -13.27
CA LYS A 44 -0.83 8.70 -13.03
C LYS A 44 -2.32 8.99 -12.96
N ASN A 45 -2.76 9.58 -11.86
CA ASN A 45 -4.11 10.09 -11.73
C ASN A 45 -4.16 11.48 -12.38
N THR A 46 -4.82 11.59 -13.54
CA THR A 46 -4.94 12.85 -14.29
C THR A 46 -5.86 13.86 -13.63
N LYS A 47 -6.76 13.43 -12.74
CA LYS A 47 -7.68 14.32 -12.00
C LYS A 47 -6.95 15.08 -10.91
N THR A 48 -6.10 14.39 -10.14
CA THR A 48 -5.35 14.98 -9.01
C THR A 48 -3.94 15.42 -9.40
N GLY A 49 -3.43 14.97 -10.56
CA GLY A 49 -2.04 15.16 -10.97
C GLY A 49 -1.05 14.29 -10.19
N ALA A 50 -1.52 13.43 -9.30
CA ALA A 50 -0.70 12.55 -8.49
C ALA A 50 -0.17 11.38 -9.32
N VAL A 51 1.08 11.01 -9.06
CA VAL A 51 1.76 9.89 -9.69
C VAL A 51 2.04 8.85 -8.63
N TYR A 52 1.63 7.61 -8.87
CA TYR A 52 1.77 6.52 -7.93
C TYR A 52 2.64 5.40 -8.49
N LYS A 53 3.43 4.79 -7.63
CA LYS A 53 4.21 3.59 -7.91
C LYS A 53 4.10 2.65 -6.72
N VAL A 54 3.49 1.49 -6.92
CA VAL A 54 3.37 0.45 -5.89
C VAL A 54 4.22 -0.74 -6.30
N THR A 55 5.01 -1.27 -5.38
CA THR A 55 5.94 -2.38 -5.64
C THR A 55 5.78 -3.41 -4.53
N PRO A 56 5.28 -4.62 -4.81
CA PRO A 56 5.33 -5.71 -3.85
C PRO A 56 6.79 -6.06 -3.56
N THR A 57 7.18 -6.09 -2.29
CA THR A 57 8.58 -6.34 -1.88
C THR A 57 8.80 -7.70 -1.25
N SER A 58 7.73 -8.40 -0.90
CA SER A 58 7.80 -9.77 -0.38
C SER A 58 6.81 -10.72 -1.06
N GLY A 59 7.08 -12.02 -0.90
CA GLY A 59 6.13 -13.08 -1.21
C GLY A 59 4.96 -13.11 -0.22
N MET A 60 4.14 -14.16 -0.28
CA MET A 60 3.07 -14.37 0.70
C MET A 60 3.66 -14.61 2.10
N MET A 61 3.08 -13.97 3.11
CA MET A 61 3.47 -14.06 4.51
C MET A 61 2.22 -14.10 5.39
N THR A 62 2.37 -14.67 6.58
CA THR A 62 1.30 -14.72 7.57
C THR A 62 1.32 -13.49 8.48
N VAL A 63 0.22 -12.75 8.52
CA VAL A 63 0.02 -11.63 9.45
C VAL A 63 -1.33 -11.79 10.13
N ASN A 64 -1.34 -11.76 11.46
CA ASN A 64 -2.55 -11.90 12.29
C ASN A 64 -3.42 -13.12 11.91
N GLY A 65 -2.80 -14.25 11.56
CA GLY A 65 -3.49 -15.48 11.16
C GLY A 65 -3.94 -15.52 9.69
N ASN A 66 -3.79 -14.44 8.91
CA ASN A 66 -4.02 -14.46 7.47
C ASN A 66 -2.72 -14.83 6.74
N PRO A 67 -2.63 -16.00 6.06
CA PRO A 67 -1.43 -16.45 5.36
C PRO A 67 -1.18 -15.74 4.02
N ASN A 68 -2.15 -14.94 3.54
CA ASN A 68 -2.11 -14.29 2.24
C ASN A 68 -1.81 -12.79 2.36
N CYS A 69 -0.81 -12.43 3.16
CA CYS A 69 -0.34 -11.05 3.28
C CYS A 69 0.95 -10.82 2.50
N ARG A 70 1.22 -9.58 2.09
CA ARG A 70 2.43 -9.19 1.35
C ARG A 70 2.84 -7.78 1.74
N GLU A 71 4.14 -7.54 1.81
CA GLU A 71 4.69 -6.19 1.95
C GLU A 71 4.75 -5.51 0.60
N TYR A 72 4.56 -4.19 0.63
CA TYR A 72 4.69 -3.35 -0.54
C TYR A 72 5.26 -1.98 -0.18
N ILE A 73 6.01 -1.43 -1.12
CA ILE A 73 6.44 -0.03 -1.07
C ILE A 73 5.58 0.75 -2.05
N ALA A 74 4.83 1.71 -1.53
CA ALA A 74 4.13 2.73 -2.30
C ALA A 74 4.97 4.00 -2.35
N LYS A 75 5.06 4.62 -3.53
CA LYS A 75 5.62 5.95 -3.73
C LYS A 75 4.55 6.80 -4.39
N SER A 76 4.22 7.94 -3.81
CA SER A 76 3.36 8.95 -4.42
C SER A 76 4.19 10.19 -4.71
N THR A 77 3.92 10.84 -5.84
CA THR A 77 4.52 12.12 -6.21
C THR A 77 3.38 13.07 -6.58
N MET A 78 3.24 14.16 -5.84
CA MET A 78 2.21 15.16 -6.09
C MET A 78 2.82 16.55 -5.91
N ASN A 79 2.64 17.43 -6.90
CA ASN A 79 3.19 18.78 -6.89
C ASN A 79 4.71 18.85 -6.57
N GLY A 80 5.50 17.95 -7.19
CA GLY A 80 6.95 17.84 -6.96
C GLY A 80 7.36 17.17 -5.63
N LYS A 81 6.43 16.96 -4.69
CA LYS A 81 6.70 16.30 -3.41
C LYS A 81 6.61 14.78 -3.58
N LYS A 82 7.71 14.09 -3.29
CA LYS A 82 7.76 12.62 -3.29
C LYS A 82 7.54 12.11 -1.87
N GLN A 83 6.63 11.16 -1.72
CA GLN A 83 6.36 10.47 -0.46
C GLN A 83 6.54 8.98 -0.66
N LYS A 84 7.23 8.32 0.27
CA LYS A 84 7.42 6.87 0.29
C LYS A 84 6.69 6.29 1.50
N THR A 85 5.98 5.20 1.28
CA THR A 85 5.22 4.50 2.31
C THR A 85 5.51 3.02 2.18
N HIS A 86 5.83 2.38 3.29
CA HIS A 86 5.95 0.94 3.38
C HIS A 86 4.68 0.40 4.04
N GLY A 87 4.02 -0.58 3.46
CA GLY A 87 2.83 -1.18 4.02
C GLY A 87 2.77 -2.69 3.86
N ILE A 88 1.79 -3.28 4.53
CA ILE A 88 1.41 -4.68 4.42
C ILE A 88 -0.04 -4.70 3.94
N ALA A 89 -0.30 -5.44 2.87
CA ALA A 89 -1.65 -5.73 2.40
C ALA A 89 -1.94 -7.22 2.52
N CYS A 90 -3.12 -7.56 3.00
CA CYS A 90 -3.61 -8.92 3.16
C CYS A 90 -4.77 -9.17 2.20
N ARG A 91 -4.69 -10.28 1.48
CA ARG A 91 -5.77 -10.75 0.61
C ARG A 91 -6.92 -11.25 1.48
N GLN A 92 -8.10 -10.73 1.21
CA GLN A 92 -9.36 -11.10 1.85
C GLN A 92 -9.93 -12.37 1.19
N SER A 93 -10.93 -12.98 1.84
CA SER A 93 -11.60 -14.18 1.33
C SER A 93 -12.34 -13.96 0.01
N ASP A 94 -12.78 -12.73 -0.26
CA ASP A 94 -13.39 -12.30 -1.53
C ASP A 94 -12.35 -12.06 -2.64
N GLY A 95 -11.06 -12.24 -2.35
CA GLY A 95 -9.95 -12.07 -3.28
C GLY A 95 -9.44 -10.63 -3.38
N THR A 96 -10.05 -9.66 -2.68
CA THR A 96 -9.59 -8.27 -2.64
C THR A 96 -8.35 -8.11 -1.75
N TRP A 97 -7.58 -7.04 -1.94
CA TRP A 97 -6.44 -6.74 -1.09
C TRP A 97 -6.80 -5.62 -0.13
N GLN A 98 -6.51 -5.80 1.16
CA GLN A 98 -6.72 -4.76 2.16
C GLN A 98 -5.40 -4.42 2.85
N THR A 99 -5.05 -3.15 2.87
CA THR A 99 -3.92 -2.67 3.66
C THR A 99 -4.23 -2.82 5.15
N VAL A 100 -3.42 -3.63 5.84
CA VAL A 100 -3.52 -3.83 7.30
C VAL A 100 -2.48 -3.03 8.08
N LYS A 101 -1.44 -2.54 7.39
CA LYS A 101 -0.38 -1.72 7.97
C LYS A 101 0.15 -0.75 6.92
N ALA A 102 0.32 0.52 7.27
CA ALA A 102 0.97 1.51 6.42
C ALA A 102 1.81 2.46 7.28
N MET A 103 3.09 2.59 6.93
CA MET A 103 4.08 3.37 7.65
C MET A 103 4.71 4.36 6.68
N PRO A 104 4.58 5.68 6.91
CA PRO A 104 5.34 6.65 6.13
C PRO A 104 6.82 6.43 6.39
N VAL A 105 7.59 6.28 5.32
CA VAL A 105 9.05 6.18 5.40
C VAL A 105 9.57 7.61 5.36
N HIS A 106 9.72 8.23 6.53
CA HIS A 106 10.49 9.46 6.65
C HIS A 106 11.96 9.06 6.56
N SER A 107 12.62 9.52 5.49
CA SER A 107 14.07 9.41 5.37
C SER A 107 14.75 10.49 6.20
#